data_AF-A0A9J7KUE7-F1
#
_entry.id   AF-A0A9J7KUE7-F1
#
_cell.length_a   1.000
_cell.length_b   1.000
_cell.length_c   1.000
_cell.angle_alpha   90.00
_cell.angle_beta   90.00
_cell.angle_gamma   90.00
#
_symmetry.space_group_name_H-M   'P 1'
#
loop_
_entity.id
_entity.type
_entity.pdbx_description
1 polymer ?
#
loop_
_entity_poly.entity_id
_entity_poly.type
_entity_poly.pdbx_seq_one_letter_code
_entity_poly.pdbx_strand_id
1 'polypeptide(L)'
;MLGVGITGDINKLTDNYQDRLTKVDRTLQPWRMLPMTLYGKITLINTLVVSQFTHLFLSLPSPGKTFFQTYEQKIFKFIWNGKPEKIKRKILYNTYDNGGLGLIHLPSFDLTRKASWVPRIFFQQDSSRKSFLCTSSVIFSRYLYPFLQLSLGKDIATKISTDQMNNVFIRLLVSPNPFFKDVLKAWLSFQFKPPETLKEIQAQLLWCNSSIVIENTPIIWEKPLKHGIYYINDLLDTNGRFLSYNGLLAKFGTAFDKLEYNQILSAIPRNWKKKLLDNTPVIGPILPHTANYVWLKASF
;
A
#
# COMPACT_ATOMS: atom_id res chain seq x y z
N MET A 1 -27.51 4.94 -11.80
CA MET A 1 -26.06 4.86 -11.46
C MET A 1 -25.60 6.18 -10.87
N LEU A 2 -24.62 6.18 -9.95
CA LEU A 2 -24.10 7.32 -9.14
C LEU A 2 -23.42 8.46 -9.95
N GLY A 3 -23.91 8.74 -11.17
CA GLY A 3 -23.35 9.74 -12.08
C GLY A 3 -21.95 9.38 -12.60
N VAL A 4 -21.64 8.08 -12.71
CA VAL A 4 -20.42 7.53 -13.30
C VAL A 4 -20.79 6.88 -14.62
N GLY A 5 -20.16 7.32 -15.72
CA GLY A 5 -20.24 6.68 -17.01
C GLY A 5 -19.36 5.43 -17.02
N ILE A 6 -19.98 4.26 -17.21
CA ILE A 6 -19.26 2.99 -17.35
C ILE A 6 -19.07 2.72 -18.84
N THR A 7 -17.82 2.64 -19.26
CA THR A 7 -17.42 2.32 -20.63
C THR A 7 -16.84 0.92 -20.69
N GLY A 8 -16.95 0.24 -21.83
CA GLY A 8 -16.29 -1.07 -22.04
C GLY A 8 -14.75 -0.96 -22.06
N ASP A 9 -14.21 0.23 -22.33
CA ASP A 9 -12.78 0.53 -22.23
C ASP A 9 -12.44 1.04 -20.83
N ILE A 10 -11.57 0.30 -20.12
CA ILE A 10 -11.13 0.61 -18.76
C ILE A 10 -10.34 1.92 -18.73
N ASN A 11 -9.61 2.26 -19.80
CA ASN A 11 -8.80 3.48 -19.85
C ASN A 11 -9.68 4.75 -19.90
N LYS A 12 -10.88 4.65 -20.49
CA LYS A 12 -11.84 5.76 -20.56
C LYS A 12 -12.60 5.99 -19.25
N LEU A 13 -12.48 5.09 -18.28
CA LEU A 13 -13.08 5.29 -16.96
C LEU A 13 -12.53 6.55 -16.27
N THR A 14 -11.30 6.95 -16.57
CA THR A 14 -10.71 8.16 -15.98
C THR A 14 -11.36 9.46 -16.47
N ASP A 15 -12.13 9.44 -17.55
CA ASP A 15 -12.81 10.63 -18.08
C ASP A 15 -13.88 11.14 -17.09
N ASN A 16 -14.42 10.26 -16.25
CA ASN A 16 -15.33 10.61 -15.15
C ASN A 16 -14.73 11.64 -14.17
N TYR A 17 -13.40 11.67 -14.04
CA TYR A 17 -12.71 12.67 -13.22
C TYR A 17 -12.77 14.05 -13.85
N GLN A 18 -12.70 14.14 -15.18
CA GLN A 18 -12.74 15.41 -15.90
C GLN A 18 -14.12 16.08 -15.77
N ASP A 19 -15.19 15.30 -15.85
CA ASP A 19 -16.56 15.79 -15.59
C ASP A 19 -16.72 16.35 -14.17
N ARG A 20 -15.99 15.78 -13.22
CA ARG A 20 -16.02 16.23 -11.83
C ARG A 20 -15.18 17.48 -11.64
N LEU A 21 -14.06 17.63 -12.36
CA LEU A 21 -13.30 18.88 -12.39
C LEU A 21 -14.11 20.05 -12.94
N THR A 22 -14.91 19.85 -13.99
CA THR A 22 -15.78 20.93 -14.50
C THR A 22 -16.87 21.29 -13.49
N LYS A 23 -17.38 20.31 -12.76
CA LYS A 23 -18.33 20.53 -11.66
C LYS A 23 -17.72 21.33 -10.50
N VAL A 24 -16.42 21.17 -10.19
CA VAL A 24 -15.74 21.96 -9.14
C VAL A 24 -15.89 23.46 -9.38
N ASP A 25 -15.70 23.93 -10.62
CA ASP A 25 -15.84 25.37 -10.92
C ASP A 25 -17.26 25.87 -10.64
N ARG A 26 -18.28 25.09 -11.04
CA ARG A 26 -19.69 25.39 -10.76
C ARG A 26 -19.99 25.38 -9.26
N THR A 27 -19.42 24.43 -8.52
CA THR A 27 -19.58 24.35 -7.06
C THR A 27 -18.95 25.56 -6.37
N LEU A 28 -17.80 26.04 -6.84
CA LEU A 28 -17.09 27.16 -6.21
C LEU A 28 -17.60 28.54 -6.65
N GLN A 29 -18.26 28.65 -7.82
CA GLN A 29 -18.68 29.93 -8.39
C GLN A 29 -19.52 30.79 -7.42
N PRO A 30 -20.57 30.28 -6.75
CA PRO A 30 -21.40 31.11 -5.87
C PRO A 30 -20.61 31.69 -4.69
N TRP A 31 -19.58 30.97 -4.25
CA TRP A 31 -18.78 31.32 -3.08
C TRP A 31 -17.66 32.31 -3.39
N ARG A 32 -17.36 32.57 -4.67
CA ARG A 32 -16.31 33.53 -5.06
C ARG A 32 -16.66 34.97 -4.68
N MET A 33 -17.95 35.30 -4.64
CA MET A 33 -18.42 36.66 -4.36
C MET A 33 -18.53 36.94 -2.86
N LEU A 34 -18.51 35.90 -2.02
CA LEU A 34 -18.68 36.03 -0.58
C LEU A 34 -17.34 36.37 0.09
N PRO A 35 -17.32 37.31 1.06
CA PRO A 35 -16.13 37.60 1.84
C PRO A 35 -15.86 36.47 2.84
N MET A 36 -15.17 35.43 2.36
CA MET A 36 -14.84 34.26 3.18
C MET A 36 -13.44 34.37 3.79
N THR A 37 -13.33 33.99 5.06
CA THR A 37 -12.03 33.75 5.70
C THR A 37 -11.31 32.58 5.03
N LEU A 38 -9.98 32.52 5.18
CA LEU A 38 -9.19 31.40 4.68
C LEU A 38 -9.68 30.05 5.22
N TYR A 39 -9.99 30.01 6.53
CA TYR A 39 -10.57 28.83 7.18
C TYR A 39 -11.91 28.42 6.58
N GLY A 40 -12.80 29.38 6.35
CA GLY A 40 -14.10 29.13 5.70
C GLY A 40 -13.93 28.53 4.31
N LYS A 41 -12.99 29.06 3.52
CA LYS A 41 -12.70 28.52 2.17
C LYS A 41 -12.19 27.08 2.22
N ILE A 42 -11.26 26.78 3.13
CA ILE A 42 -10.71 25.43 3.28
C ILE A 42 -11.80 24.45 3.73
N THR A 43 -12.62 24.85 4.70
CA THR A 43 -13.75 24.04 5.18
C THR A 43 -14.71 23.73 4.03
N LEU A 44 -15.04 24.75 3.22
CA LEU A 44 -15.88 24.59 2.04
C LEU A 44 -15.29 23.62 1.00
N ILE A 45 -13.99 23.75 0.71
CA ILE A 45 -13.30 22.84 -0.22
C ILE A 45 -13.37 21.40 0.27
N ASN A 46 -13.02 21.16 1.54
CA ASN A 46 -13.02 19.83 2.12
C ASN A 46 -14.41 19.19 2.14
N THR A 47 -15.46 19.98 2.40
CA THR A 47 -16.84 19.50 2.53
C THR A 47 -17.57 19.37 1.20
N LEU A 48 -17.48 20.36 0.32
CA LEU A 48 -18.26 20.41 -0.93
C LEU A 48 -17.48 19.93 -2.15
N VAL A 49 -16.16 20.13 -2.20
CA VAL A 49 -15.37 19.81 -3.39
C VAL A 49 -14.76 18.42 -3.27
N VAL A 50 -14.02 18.14 -2.19
CA VAL A 50 -13.33 16.85 -2.00
C VAL A 50 -14.33 15.69 -1.92
N SER A 51 -15.49 15.90 -1.30
CA SER A 51 -16.55 14.89 -1.17
C SER A 51 -17.00 14.33 -2.53
N GLN A 52 -17.00 15.14 -3.59
CA GLN A 52 -17.39 14.74 -4.95
C GLN A 52 -16.51 13.63 -5.55
N PHE A 53 -15.26 13.53 -5.08
CA PHE A 53 -14.28 12.56 -5.58
C PHE A 53 -14.24 11.26 -4.77
N THR A 54 -14.82 11.24 -3.58
CA THR A 54 -14.72 10.10 -2.65
C THR A 54 -15.15 8.79 -3.28
N HIS A 55 -16.32 8.75 -3.91
CA HIS A 55 -16.82 7.55 -4.57
C HIS A 55 -15.98 7.16 -5.81
N LEU A 56 -15.45 8.14 -6.55
CA LEU A 56 -14.62 7.87 -7.73
C LEU A 56 -13.31 7.20 -7.34
N PHE A 57 -12.61 7.74 -6.33
CA PHE A 57 -11.38 7.13 -5.81
C PHE A 57 -11.61 5.73 -5.24
N LEU A 58 -12.81 5.45 -4.73
CA LEU A 58 -13.18 4.11 -4.26
C LEU A 58 -13.50 3.13 -5.39
N SER A 59 -13.81 3.58 -6.60
CA SER A 59 -14.39 2.71 -7.64
C SER A 59 -13.64 2.71 -8.97
N LEU A 60 -12.88 3.76 -9.29
CA LEU A 60 -12.20 3.95 -10.58
C LEU A 60 -10.68 4.01 -10.41
N PRO A 61 -9.86 3.59 -11.39
CA PRO A 61 -8.41 3.74 -11.34
C PRO A 61 -7.97 5.18 -11.04
N SER A 62 -6.79 5.34 -10.44
CA SER A 62 -6.29 6.67 -10.04
C SER A 62 -6.08 7.54 -11.29
N PRO A 63 -6.48 8.83 -11.25
CA PRO A 63 -6.27 9.71 -12.39
C PRO A 63 -4.79 10.05 -12.57
N GLY A 64 -4.44 10.55 -13.75
CA GLY A 64 -3.07 10.98 -14.06
C GLY A 64 -2.61 12.19 -13.24
N LYS A 65 -1.30 12.44 -13.21
CA LYS A 65 -0.69 13.58 -12.49
C LYS A 65 -1.25 14.94 -12.94
N THR A 66 -1.57 15.07 -14.23
CA THR A 66 -2.11 16.30 -14.83
C THR A 66 -3.46 16.69 -14.24
N PHE A 67 -4.32 15.71 -13.93
CA PHE A 67 -5.59 15.92 -13.25
C PHE A 67 -5.37 16.57 -11.88
N PHE A 68 -4.46 16.02 -11.06
CA PHE A 68 -4.20 16.54 -9.73
C PHE A 68 -3.58 17.95 -9.76
N GLN A 69 -2.70 18.22 -10.71
CA GLN A 69 -2.14 19.56 -10.93
C GLN A 69 -3.23 20.56 -11.31
N THR A 70 -4.14 20.18 -12.22
CA THR A 70 -5.27 21.02 -12.64
C THR A 70 -6.23 21.29 -11.47
N TYR A 71 -6.53 20.26 -10.68
CA TYR A 71 -7.32 20.39 -9.46
C TYR A 71 -6.69 21.41 -8.50
N GLU A 72 -5.40 21.23 -8.17
CA GLU A 72 -4.70 22.14 -7.25
C GLU A 72 -4.71 23.57 -7.75
N GLN A 73 -4.45 23.80 -9.03
CA GLN A 73 -4.50 25.15 -9.61
C GLN A 73 -5.87 25.81 -9.40
N LYS A 74 -6.97 25.09 -9.62
CA LYS A 74 -8.34 25.59 -9.39
C LYS A 74 -8.59 25.92 -7.92
N ILE A 75 -8.19 25.02 -7.01
CA ILE A 75 -8.35 25.20 -5.56
C ILE A 75 -7.57 26.40 -5.05
N PHE A 76 -6.29 26.51 -5.40
CA PHE A 76 -5.43 27.61 -4.94
C PHE A 76 -5.83 28.95 -5.55
N LYS A 77 -6.28 28.97 -6.81
CA LYS A 77 -6.88 30.17 -7.41
C LYS A 77 -8.12 30.63 -6.63
N PHE A 78 -8.96 29.72 -6.16
CA PHE A 78 -10.13 30.05 -5.32
C PHE A 78 -9.73 30.55 -3.92
N ILE A 79 -8.81 29.85 -3.26
CA ILE A 79 -8.31 30.22 -1.92
C ILE A 79 -7.80 31.66 -1.91
N TRP A 80 -7.00 32.03 -2.91
CA TRP A 80 -6.35 33.34 -2.98
C TRP A 80 -7.10 34.37 -3.82
N ASN A 81 -8.31 34.08 -4.31
CA ASN A 81 -9.06 34.97 -5.21
C ASN A 81 -8.25 35.40 -6.44
N GLY A 82 -7.45 34.50 -7.00
CA GLY A 82 -6.55 34.77 -8.12
C GLY A 82 -5.32 35.61 -7.77
N LYS A 83 -5.15 36.04 -6.51
CA LYS A 83 -3.95 36.74 -6.04
C LYS A 83 -2.80 35.74 -5.80
N PRO A 84 -1.55 36.23 -5.71
CA PRO A 84 -0.41 35.37 -5.36
C PRO A 84 -0.62 34.64 -4.03
N GLU A 85 -0.14 33.39 -3.96
CA GLU A 85 -0.22 32.57 -2.76
C GLU A 85 0.64 33.14 -1.64
N LYS A 86 0.05 33.40 -0.46
CA LYS A 86 0.81 33.97 0.68
C LYS A 86 1.42 32.92 1.59
N ILE A 87 0.86 31.71 1.61
CA ILE A 87 1.27 30.61 2.48
C ILE A 87 1.69 29.44 1.60
N LYS A 88 2.82 28.80 1.94
CA LYS A 88 3.30 27.60 1.25
C LYS A 88 2.25 26.49 1.33
N ARG A 89 1.93 25.85 0.20
CA ARG A 89 0.91 24.78 0.10
C ARG A 89 1.07 23.67 1.14
N LYS A 90 2.31 23.21 1.37
CA LYS A 90 2.63 22.15 2.35
C LYS A 90 2.13 22.49 3.76
N ILE A 91 2.16 23.76 4.15
CA ILE A 91 1.67 24.22 5.46
C ILE A 91 0.15 24.12 5.51
N LEU A 92 -0.55 24.47 4.43
CA LEU A 92 -2.01 24.38 4.38
C LEU A 92 -2.52 22.94 4.51
N TYR A 93 -1.77 21.97 3.99
CA TYR A 93 -2.13 20.55 4.06
C TYR A 93 -1.94 19.93 5.46
N ASN A 94 -1.09 20.50 6.29
CA ASN A 94 -0.84 19.98 7.64
C ASN A 94 -2.09 20.08 8.52
N THR A 95 -2.17 19.19 9.50
CA THR A 95 -3.22 19.23 10.54
C THR A 95 -3.05 20.46 11.44
N TYR A 96 -4.12 20.82 12.16
CA TYR A 96 -4.11 21.92 13.12
C TYR A 96 -3.05 21.73 14.21
N ASP A 97 -2.87 20.50 14.70
CA ASP A 97 -1.85 20.17 15.72
C ASP A 97 -0.42 20.45 15.23
N ASN A 98 -0.21 20.40 13.91
CA ASN A 98 1.08 20.69 13.27
C ASN A 98 1.15 22.12 12.70
N GLY A 99 0.32 23.04 13.20
CA GLY A 99 0.28 24.44 12.79
C GLY A 99 -0.26 24.68 11.37
N GLY A 100 -0.92 23.68 10.78
CA GLY A 100 -1.55 23.76 9.46
C GLY A 100 -3.02 24.17 9.51
N LEU A 101 -3.67 24.14 8.36
CA LEU A 101 -5.10 24.50 8.21
C LEU A 101 -5.98 23.33 7.74
N GLY A 102 -5.43 22.11 7.67
CA GLY A 102 -6.18 20.90 7.37
C GLY A 102 -6.80 20.85 5.97
N LEU A 103 -6.23 21.55 4.97
CA LEU A 103 -6.65 21.42 3.59
C LEU A 103 -6.36 19.99 3.09
N ILE A 104 -7.36 19.29 2.57
CA ILE A 104 -7.14 17.92 2.10
C ILE A 104 -6.30 17.95 0.82
N HIS A 105 -5.13 17.31 0.87
CA HIS A 105 -4.31 17.05 -0.30
C HIS A 105 -4.90 15.90 -1.12
N LEU A 106 -5.50 16.22 -2.27
CA LEU A 106 -6.28 15.28 -3.07
C LEU A 106 -5.51 14.01 -3.52
N PRO A 107 -4.24 14.08 -3.95
CA PRO A 107 -3.45 12.88 -4.26
C PRO A 107 -3.29 11.95 -3.06
N SER A 108 -3.00 12.51 -1.86
CA SER A 108 -2.91 11.71 -0.63
C SER A 108 -4.27 11.11 -0.24
N PHE A 109 -5.35 11.85 -0.50
CA PHE A 109 -6.70 11.37 -0.26
C PHE A 109 -7.06 10.19 -1.17
N ASP A 110 -6.73 10.26 -2.47
CA ASP A 110 -6.88 9.13 -3.40
C ASP A 110 -6.11 7.91 -2.90
N LEU A 111 -4.81 8.04 -2.61
CA LEU A 111 -3.98 6.97 -2.04
C LEU A 111 -4.61 6.37 -0.77
N THR A 112 -5.14 7.20 0.12
CA THR A 112 -5.80 6.73 1.34
C THR A 112 -7.07 5.94 1.03
N ARG A 113 -7.88 6.38 0.07
CA ARG A 113 -9.09 5.66 -0.36
C ARG A 113 -8.74 4.32 -1.01
N LYS A 114 -7.70 4.27 -1.83
CA LYS A 114 -7.13 3.04 -2.39
C LYS A 114 -6.66 2.10 -1.30
N ALA A 115 -5.82 2.57 -0.38
CA ALA A 115 -5.31 1.75 0.71
C ALA A 115 -6.43 1.20 1.61
N SER A 116 -7.53 1.95 1.78
CA SER A 116 -8.68 1.50 2.58
C SER A 116 -9.40 0.26 2.03
N TRP A 117 -9.15 -0.13 0.77
CA TRP A 117 -9.70 -1.36 0.20
C TRP A 117 -9.09 -2.61 0.83
N VAL A 118 -7.80 -2.61 1.13
CA VAL A 118 -7.11 -3.77 1.70
C VAL A 118 -7.75 -4.27 2.99
N PRO A 119 -7.94 -3.45 4.05
CA PRO A 119 -8.61 -3.94 5.26
C PRO A 119 -10.06 -4.35 5.00
N ARG A 120 -10.77 -3.69 4.08
CA ARG A 120 -12.14 -4.09 3.70
C ARG A 120 -12.16 -5.50 3.13
N ILE A 121 -11.22 -5.84 2.25
CA ILE A 121 -11.06 -7.17 1.69
C ILE A 121 -10.62 -8.17 2.76
N PHE A 122 -9.71 -7.76 3.65
CA PHE A 122 -9.13 -8.64 4.67
C PHE A 122 -10.18 -9.11 5.68
N PHE A 123 -11.00 -8.19 6.18
CA PHE A 123 -11.95 -8.47 7.25
C PHE A 123 -13.34 -8.89 6.76
N GLN A 124 -13.73 -8.56 5.52
CA GLN A 124 -15.05 -8.93 5.03
C GLN A 124 -15.09 -10.39 4.59
N GLN A 125 -15.99 -11.17 5.22
CA GLN A 125 -16.19 -12.57 4.91
C GLN A 125 -17.00 -12.81 3.61
N ASP A 126 -17.50 -11.76 2.96
CA ASP A 126 -18.38 -11.87 1.79
C ASP A 126 -17.69 -12.46 0.56
N SER A 127 -18.28 -13.54 0.04
CA SER A 127 -17.81 -14.35 -1.09
C SER A 127 -17.62 -13.56 -2.40
N SER A 128 -18.44 -12.52 -2.64
CA SER A 128 -18.45 -11.78 -3.91
C SER A 128 -17.27 -10.82 -4.09
N ARG A 129 -16.63 -10.37 -3.01
CA ARG A 129 -15.41 -9.53 -3.07
C ARG A 129 -14.14 -10.36 -2.98
N LYS A 130 -14.22 -11.58 -2.42
CA LYS A 130 -13.14 -12.56 -2.42
C LYS A 130 -12.75 -12.94 -3.85
N SER A 131 -13.71 -13.10 -4.77
CA SER A 131 -13.45 -13.51 -6.15
C SER A 131 -12.59 -12.53 -6.97
N PHE A 132 -12.52 -11.24 -6.59
CA PHE A 132 -11.72 -10.25 -7.32
C PHE A 132 -10.23 -10.29 -6.97
N LEU A 133 -9.86 -10.83 -5.80
CA LEU A 133 -8.46 -10.93 -5.35
C LEU A 133 -8.01 -12.38 -5.07
N CYS A 134 -8.94 -13.31 -4.95
CA CYS A 134 -8.72 -14.75 -4.80
C CYS A 134 -9.34 -15.42 -6.01
N THR A 135 -8.60 -16.19 -6.82
CA THR A 135 -8.30 -17.57 -6.42
C THR A 135 -6.86 -18.04 -6.70
N SER A 136 -6.07 -17.36 -7.54
CA SER A 136 -4.82 -17.96 -8.04
C SER A 136 -3.56 -17.70 -7.20
N SER A 137 -3.45 -16.57 -6.50
CA SER A 137 -2.25 -16.25 -5.72
C SER A 137 -2.32 -16.81 -4.30
N VAL A 138 -1.33 -17.64 -3.93
CA VAL A 138 -1.22 -18.26 -2.60
C VAL A 138 -1.10 -17.22 -1.46
N ILE A 139 -0.54 -16.04 -1.76
CA ILE A 139 -0.38 -14.95 -0.79
C ILE A 139 -1.73 -14.39 -0.35
N PHE A 140 -2.68 -14.26 -1.29
CA PHE A 140 -4.02 -13.77 -0.99
C PHE A 140 -4.87 -14.85 -0.33
N SER A 141 -4.79 -16.11 -0.79
CA SER A 141 -5.55 -17.22 -0.20
C SER A 141 -5.13 -17.53 1.24
N ARG A 142 -3.87 -17.24 1.60
CA ARG A 142 -3.33 -17.37 2.97
C ARG A 142 -3.37 -16.07 3.77
N TYR A 143 -4.02 -15.01 3.28
CA TYR A 143 -4.17 -13.74 4.01
C TYR A 143 -2.84 -13.06 4.37
N LEU A 144 -1.78 -13.27 3.56
CA LEU A 144 -0.44 -12.74 3.82
C LEU A 144 -0.20 -11.34 3.20
N TYR A 145 -1.05 -10.94 2.27
CA TYR A 145 -0.90 -9.69 1.52
C TYR A 145 -0.84 -8.39 2.36
N PRO A 146 -1.41 -8.28 3.59
CA PRO A 146 -1.23 -7.08 4.40
C PRO A 146 0.22 -6.91 4.90
N PHE A 147 0.98 -8.01 4.95
CA PHE A 147 2.32 -8.08 5.54
C PHE A 147 3.45 -8.01 4.50
N LEU A 148 3.12 -7.75 3.24
CA LEU A 148 4.11 -7.56 2.18
C LEU A 148 5.00 -6.36 2.49
N GLN A 149 6.30 -6.49 2.24
CA GLN A 149 7.31 -5.47 2.54
C GLN A 149 8.03 -5.05 1.27
N LEU A 150 7.27 -4.52 0.32
CA LEU A 150 7.80 -4.03 -0.96
C LEU A 150 7.99 -2.51 -0.92
N SER A 151 9.22 -2.06 -1.14
CA SER A 151 9.54 -0.65 -1.35
C SER A 151 9.14 -0.24 -2.77
N LEU A 152 8.34 0.83 -2.88
CA LEU A 152 7.98 1.46 -4.15
C LEU A 152 8.90 2.64 -4.52
N GLY A 153 9.75 3.06 -3.57
CA GLY A 153 10.63 4.22 -3.71
C GLY A 153 12.02 3.83 -4.21
N LYS A 154 12.75 4.82 -4.77
CA LYS A 154 14.15 4.67 -5.19
C LYS A 154 15.14 4.66 -4.02
N ASP A 155 14.70 5.03 -2.82
CA ASP A 155 15.60 5.51 -1.75
C ASP A 155 16.03 4.47 -0.72
N ILE A 156 15.66 3.20 -0.85
CA ILE A 156 16.09 2.18 0.12
C ILE A 156 16.62 0.97 -0.62
N ALA A 157 17.91 1.01 -0.97
CA ALA A 157 18.77 -0.12 -1.36
C ALA A 157 18.27 -1.08 -2.48
N THR A 158 17.12 -0.83 -3.09
CA THR A 158 16.50 -1.73 -4.07
C THR A 158 16.82 -1.27 -5.48
N LYS A 159 17.79 -1.93 -6.11
CA LYS A 159 18.00 -1.92 -7.57
C LYS A 159 16.91 -2.71 -8.31
N ILE A 160 15.66 -2.68 -7.83
CA ILE A 160 14.57 -3.40 -8.50
C ILE A 160 14.11 -2.50 -9.66
N SER A 161 14.21 -3.01 -10.90
CA SER A 161 13.74 -2.27 -12.06
C SER A 161 12.22 -2.13 -12.04
N THR A 162 11.68 -1.12 -12.74
CA THR A 162 10.22 -0.96 -12.89
C THR A 162 9.57 -2.19 -13.52
N ASP A 163 10.30 -2.88 -14.41
CA ASP A 163 9.84 -4.11 -15.06
C ASP A 163 9.76 -5.29 -14.07
N GLN A 164 10.79 -5.49 -13.25
CA GLN A 164 10.79 -6.52 -12.21
C GLN A 164 9.65 -6.32 -11.20
N MET A 165 9.40 -5.07 -10.79
CA MET A 165 8.26 -4.75 -9.93
C MET A 165 6.91 -5.02 -10.62
N ASN A 166 6.79 -4.70 -11.91
CA ASN A 166 5.59 -5.03 -12.67
C ASN A 166 5.37 -6.54 -12.75
N ASN A 167 6.43 -7.34 -12.96
CA ASN A 167 6.35 -8.80 -12.97
C ASN A 167 5.92 -9.35 -11.61
N VAL A 168 6.43 -8.80 -10.51
CA VAL A 168 5.95 -9.11 -9.15
C VAL A 168 4.47 -8.79 -9.00
N PHE A 169 4.02 -7.62 -9.47
CA PHE A 169 2.61 -7.25 -9.42
C PHE A 169 1.72 -8.15 -10.27
N ILE A 170 2.18 -8.58 -11.45
CA ILE A 170 1.44 -9.52 -12.30
C ILE A 170 1.29 -10.87 -11.59
N ARG A 171 2.34 -11.35 -10.90
CA ARG A 171 2.27 -12.59 -10.11
C ARG A 171 1.35 -12.48 -8.90
N LEU A 172 1.24 -11.29 -8.32
CA LEU A 172 0.36 -11.02 -7.19
C LEU A 172 -1.10 -10.80 -7.62
N LEU A 173 -1.32 -10.10 -8.73
CA LEU A 173 -2.63 -9.69 -9.20
C LEU A 173 -3.04 -10.56 -10.39
N VAL A 174 -4.00 -11.45 -10.14
CA VAL A 174 -4.52 -12.41 -11.13
C VAL A 174 -5.17 -11.72 -12.34
N SER A 175 -5.57 -10.44 -12.23
CA SER A 175 -6.16 -9.69 -13.33
C SER A 175 -5.44 -8.36 -13.60
N PRO A 176 -5.36 -7.91 -14.87
CA PRO A 176 -4.75 -6.65 -15.27
C PRO A 176 -5.66 -5.45 -14.95
N ASN A 177 -6.40 -5.49 -13.84
CA ASN A 177 -7.27 -4.38 -13.45
C ASN A 177 -6.40 -3.22 -12.89
N PRO A 178 -6.35 -2.06 -13.58
CA PRO A 178 -5.54 -0.92 -13.14
C PRO A 178 -5.92 -0.41 -11.75
N PHE A 179 -7.19 -0.55 -11.36
CA PHE A 179 -7.68 -0.16 -10.04
C PHE A 179 -6.98 -0.95 -8.93
N PHE A 180 -6.92 -2.28 -9.03
CA PHE A 180 -6.30 -3.10 -7.99
C PHE A 180 -4.78 -2.98 -7.97
N LYS A 181 -4.16 -2.67 -9.11
CA LYS A 181 -2.76 -2.25 -9.17
C LYS A 181 -2.53 -0.99 -8.33
N ASP A 182 -3.43 -0.01 -8.41
CA ASP A 182 -3.35 1.20 -7.61
C ASP A 182 -3.65 0.96 -6.13
N VAL A 183 -4.61 0.08 -5.80
CA VAL A 183 -4.88 -0.36 -4.41
C VAL A 183 -3.64 -0.97 -3.79
N LEU A 184 -2.98 -1.91 -4.48
CA LEU A 184 -1.78 -2.55 -3.97
C LEU A 184 -0.63 -1.56 -3.82
N LYS A 185 -0.41 -0.69 -4.80
CA LYS A 185 0.62 0.37 -4.70
C LYS A 185 0.36 1.30 -3.52
N ALA A 186 -0.87 1.78 -3.38
CA ALA A 186 -1.24 2.65 -2.27
C ALA A 186 -1.02 1.94 -0.93
N TRP A 187 -1.46 0.70 -0.80
CA TRP A 187 -1.23 -0.10 0.41
C TRP A 187 0.24 -0.23 0.77
N LEU A 188 1.08 -0.61 -0.19
CA LEU A 188 2.52 -0.77 0.01
C LEU A 188 3.20 0.54 0.42
N SER A 189 2.74 1.69 -0.06
CA SER A 189 3.27 2.99 0.37
C SER A 189 3.02 3.30 1.85
N PHE A 190 1.98 2.71 2.46
CA PHE A 190 1.67 2.86 3.89
C PHE A 190 2.29 1.75 4.76
N GLN A 191 2.46 0.54 4.23
CA GLN A 191 2.87 -0.63 5.02
C GLN A 191 4.37 -0.87 5.06
N PHE A 192 5.13 -0.35 4.10
CA PHE A 192 6.56 -0.56 4.06
C PHE A 192 7.20 0.06 5.31
N LYS A 193 7.67 -0.79 6.22
CA LYS A 193 8.35 -0.41 7.44
C LYS A 193 9.57 -1.32 7.61
N PRO A 194 10.80 -0.82 7.40
CA PRO A 194 11.98 -1.62 7.62
C PRO A 194 12.04 -2.04 9.09
N PRO A 195 12.37 -3.31 9.40
CA PRO A 195 12.39 -3.78 10.78
C PRO A 195 13.57 -3.19 11.56
N GLU A 196 13.29 -2.64 12.74
CA GLU A 196 14.32 -2.05 13.61
C GLU A 196 14.69 -3.03 14.73
N THR A 197 13.66 -3.68 15.29
CA THR A 197 13.78 -4.61 16.43
C THR A 197 13.91 -6.07 15.96
N LEU A 198 14.45 -6.91 16.86
CA LEU A 198 14.59 -8.35 16.57
C LEU A 198 13.24 -9.03 16.29
N LYS A 199 12.22 -8.71 17.08
CA LYS A 199 10.87 -9.28 16.93
C LYS A 199 10.28 -8.92 15.56
N GLU A 200 10.51 -7.68 15.10
CA GLU A 200 10.07 -7.24 13.79
C GLU A 200 10.80 -7.95 12.65
N ILE A 201 12.10 -8.29 12.82
CA ILE A 201 12.86 -9.10 11.86
C ILE A 201 12.27 -10.52 11.78
N GLN A 202 12.06 -11.17 12.92
CA GLN A 202 11.52 -12.54 12.97
C GLN A 202 10.12 -12.63 12.34
N ALA A 203 9.30 -11.59 12.51
CA ALA A 203 7.96 -11.48 11.92
C ALA A 203 7.95 -10.97 10.46
N GLN A 204 9.11 -10.74 9.83
CA GLN A 204 9.16 -10.39 8.41
C GLN A 204 8.70 -11.56 7.55
N LEU A 205 7.84 -11.26 6.57
CA LEU A 205 7.50 -12.19 5.51
C LEU A 205 8.74 -12.43 4.64
N LEU A 206 9.04 -13.70 4.34
CA LEU A 206 10.13 -14.11 3.45
C LEU A 206 9.85 -13.71 2.00
N TRP A 207 8.57 -13.80 1.63
CA TRP A 207 8.08 -13.60 0.26
C TRP A 207 7.70 -12.13 0.04
N CYS A 208 7.90 -11.62 -1.17
CA CYS A 208 7.60 -10.23 -1.51
C CYS A 208 8.20 -9.23 -0.51
N ASN A 209 9.47 -9.41 -0.17
CA ASN A 209 10.21 -8.51 0.70
C ASN A 209 11.35 -7.86 -0.07
N SER A 210 11.36 -6.54 -0.14
CA SER A 210 12.40 -5.76 -0.81
C SER A 210 13.78 -5.90 -0.17
N SER A 211 13.84 -6.37 1.08
CA SER A 211 15.11 -6.66 1.76
C SER A 211 15.63 -8.07 1.44
N ILE A 212 14.78 -8.99 0.97
CA ILE A 212 15.13 -10.38 0.66
C ILE A 212 14.97 -10.59 -0.84
N VAL A 213 16.09 -10.44 -1.56
CA VAL A 213 16.09 -10.45 -3.03
C VAL A 213 17.08 -11.47 -3.58
N ILE A 214 16.69 -12.14 -4.66
CA ILE A 214 17.57 -12.93 -5.52
C ILE A 214 17.68 -12.19 -6.84
N GLU A 215 18.90 -11.90 -7.29
CA GLU A 215 19.16 -11.15 -8.53
C GLU A 215 18.40 -9.80 -8.62
N ASN A 216 18.29 -9.10 -7.48
CA ASN A 216 17.51 -7.87 -7.31
C ASN A 216 16.00 -8.03 -7.56
N THR A 217 15.45 -9.23 -7.43
CA THR A 217 14.00 -9.47 -7.48
C THR A 217 13.49 -10.03 -6.15
N PRO A 218 12.38 -9.49 -5.61
CA PRO A 218 11.71 -10.08 -4.46
C PRO A 218 11.25 -11.51 -4.77
N ILE A 219 11.50 -12.42 -3.83
CA ILE A 219 11.23 -13.84 -4.01
C ILE A 219 9.72 -14.12 -3.88
N ILE A 220 9.18 -14.91 -4.81
CA ILE A 220 7.80 -15.44 -4.76
C ILE A 220 7.81 -16.87 -5.27
N TRP A 221 7.82 -17.84 -4.36
CA TRP A 221 7.77 -19.27 -4.69
C TRP A 221 6.52 -19.91 -4.11
N GLU A 222 5.69 -20.50 -4.96
CA GLU A 222 4.40 -21.07 -4.54
C GLU A 222 4.54 -22.35 -3.73
N LYS A 223 5.50 -23.21 -4.06
CA LYS A 223 5.67 -24.52 -3.42
C LYS A 223 5.95 -24.38 -1.91
N PRO A 224 6.92 -23.57 -1.44
CA PRO A 224 7.12 -23.33 -0.02
C PRO A 224 5.93 -22.64 0.69
N LEU A 225 5.28 -21.70 0.01
CA LEU A 225 4.08 -21.02 0.52
C LEU A 225 2.93 -22.02 0.80
N LYS A 226 2.75 -23.02 -0.07
CA LYS A 226 1.74 -24.09 0.11
C LYS A 226 2.09 -25.01 1.30
N HIS A 227 3.37 -25.21 1.59
CA HIS A 227 3.87 -25.99 2.73
C HIS A 227 3.88 -25.21 4.06
N GLY A 228 3.45 -23.95 4.08
CA GLY A 228 3.29 -23.19 5.32
C GLY A 228 4.53 -22.41 5.77
N ILE A 229 5.52 -22.22 4.89
CA ILE A 229 6.72 -21.44 5.19
C ILE A 229 6.44 -19.99 4.82
N TYR A 230 6.37 -19.08 5.79
CA TYR A 230 5.95 -17.70 5.58
C TYR A 230 6.98 -16.68 6.08
N TYR A 231 7.44 -16.84 7.30
CA TYR A 231 8.23 -15.84 8.04
C TYR A 231 9.68 -16.29 8.25
N ILE A 232 10.56 -15.34 8.55
CA ILE A 232 11.97 -15.67 8.90
C ILE A 232 12.03 -16.64 10.08
N ASN A 233 11.15 -16.46 11.07
CA ASN A 233 11.08 -17.33 12.24
C ASN A 233 10.75 -18.80 11.90
N ASP A 234 10.10 -19.07 10.76
CA ASP A 234 9.82 -20.46 10.34
C ASP A 234 11.11 -21.24 10.02
N LEU A 235 12.16 -20.52 9.61
CA LEU A 235 13.48 -21.06 9.29
C LEU A 235 14.41 -21.18 10.51
N LEU A 236 13.97 -20.76 11.70
CA LEU A 236 14.75 -20.79 12.93
C LEU A 236 14.40 -22.02 13.80
N ASP A 237 15.40 -22.53 14.48
CA ASP A 237 15.30 -23.46 15.62
C ASP A 237 14.92 -22.71 16.90
N THR A 238 14.44 -23.43 17.91
CA THR A 238 14.20 -23.02 19.31
C THR A 238 15.30 -22.13 19.90
N ASN A 239 16.55 -22.31 19.47
CA ASN A 239 17.71 -21.54 19.91
C ASN A 239 18.00 -20.28 19.07
N GLY A 240 17.11 -19.89 18.14
CA GLY A 240 17.28 -18.73 17.27
C GLY A 240 18.29 -18.93 16.11
N ARG A 241 18.79 -20.15 15.92
CA ARG A 241 19.70 -20.51 14.82
C ARG A 241 18.93 -20.95 13.58
N PHE A 242 19.45 -20.68 12.39
CA PHE A 242 18.85 -21.23 11.17
C PHE A 242 18.92 -22.75 11.16
N LEU A 243 17.80 -23.40 10.79
CA LEU A 243 17.71 -24.85 10.68
C LEU A 243 18.72 -25.40 9.66
N SER A 244 19.19 -26.63 9.87
CA SER A 244 19.87 -27.34 8.79
C SER A 244 18.86 -27.76 7.72
N TYR A 245 19.31 -28.06 6.50
CA TYR A 245 18.43 -28.56 5.45
C TYR A 245 17.64 -29.80 5.91
N ASN A 246 18.29 -30.72 6.63
CA ASN A 246 17.64 -31.91 7.19
C ASN A 246 16.60 -31.55 8.26
N GLY A 247 16.89 -30.54 9.11
CA GLY A 247 15.93 -30.04 10.09
C GLY A 247 14.71 -29.36 9.45
N LEU A 248 14.90 -28.67 8.33
CA LEU A 248 13.81 -28.10 7.55
C LEU A 248 12.96 -29.19 6.90
N LEU A 249 13.59 -30.19 6.27
CA LEU A 249 12.88 -31.34 5.69
C LEU A 249 12.03 -32.07 6.73
N ALA A 250 12.53 -32.23 7.95
CA ALA A 250 11.78 -32.84 9.04
C ALA A 250 10.54 -32.00 9.44
N LYS A 251 10.63 -30.66 9.36
CA LYS A 251 9.56 -29.74 9.78
C LYS A 251 8.51 -29.47 8.70
N PHE A 252 8.93 -29.34 7.44
CA PHE A 252 8.08 -28.90 6.33
C PHE A 252 8.06 -29.86 5.13
N GLY A 253 8.69 -31.03 5.22
CA GLY A 253 8.78 -31.99 4.13
C GLY A 253 9.62 -31.46 2.97
N THR A 254 9.30 -31.88 1.74
CA THR A 254 10.03 -31.51 0.50
C THR A 254 9.66 -30.12 -0.02
N ALA A 255 9.56 -29.13 0.86
CA ALA A 255 9.21 -27.76 0.51
C ALA A 255 10.28 -27.06 -0.36
N PHE A 256 11.56 -27.42 -0.18
CA PHE A 256 12.71 -26.87 -0.91
C PHE A 256 13.65 -27.97 -1.43
N ASP A 257 14.29 -27.67 -2.56
CA ASP A 257 15.54 -28.30 -2.91
C ASP A 257 16.70 -27.68 -2.11
N LYS A 258 17.77 -28.42 -1.88
CA LYS A 258 18.92 -27.95 -1.09
C LYS A 258 19.51 -26.64 -1.63
N LEU A 259 19.49 -26.47 -2.96
CA LEU A 259 19.96 -25.27 -3.63
C LEU A 259 19.04 -24.07 -3.37
N GLU A 260 17.72 -24.26 -3.50
CA GLU A 260 16.71 -23.23 -3.22
C GLU A 260 16.80 -22.73 -1.77
N TYR A 261 17.00 -23.66 -0.84
CA TYR A 261 17.18 -23.32 0.58
C TYR A 261 18.42 -22.44 0.79
N ASN A 262 19.55 -22.81 0.19
CA ASN A 262 20.78 -22.02 0.27
C ASN A 262 20.64 -20.64 -0.40
N GLN A 263 19.87 -20.53 -1.48
CA GLN A 263 19.55 -19.25 -2.12
C GLN A 263 18.73 -18.34 -1.22
N ILE A 264 17.71 -18.87 -0.52
CA ILE A 264 16.94 -18.07 0.45
C ILE A 264 17.85 -17.60 1.58
N LEU A 265 18.63 -18.52 2.15
CA LEU A 265 19.56 -18.16 3.21
C LEU A 265 20.51 -17.07 2.74
N SER A 266 21.09 -17.16 1.54
CA SER A 266 22.00 -16.13 1.02
C SER A 266 21.31 -14.79 0.75
N ALA A 267 20.04 -14.80 0.35
CA ALA A 267 19.22 -13.61 0.10
C ALA A 267 18.86 -12.82 1.39
N ILE A 268 18.85 -13.47 2.56
CA ILE A 268 18.59 -12.78 3.83
C ILE A 268 19.75 -11.81 4.15
N PRO A 269 19.45 -10.53 4.45
CA PRO A 269 20.47 -9.53 4.77
C PRO A 269 21.43 -9.94 5.89
N ARG A 270 22.73 -9.65 5.70
CA ARG A 270 23.78 -9.99 6.67
C ARG A 270 23.58 -9.32 8.04
N ASN A 271 23.07 -8.09 8.06
CA ASN A 271 22.73 -7.36 9.28
C ASN A 271 21.63 -8.07 10.08
N TRP A 272 20.63 -8.65 9.42
CA TRP A 272 19.57 -9.42 10.07
C TRP A 272 20.12 -10.71 10.66
N LYS A 273 20.94 -11.44 9.90
CA LYS A 273 21.60 -12.67 10.41
C LYS A 273 22.45 -12.39 11.65
N LYS A 274 23.22 -11.30 11.65
CA LYS A 274 24.03 -10.90 12.81
C LYS A 274 23.16 -10.66 14.05
N LYS A 275 22.07 -9.90 13.90
CA LYS A 275 21.12 -9.63 15.01
C LYS A 275 20.45 -10.90 15.54
N LEU A 276 20.20 -11.90 14.68
CA LEU A 276 19.51 -13.14 15.07
C LEU A 276 20.39 -14.12 15.87
N LEU A 277 21.72 -14.04 15.72
CA LEU A 277 22.68 -14.97 16.35
C LEU A 277 22.83 -14.79 17.87
N ASP A 278 22.29 -13.71 18.45
CA ASP A 278 22.42 -13.37 19.87
C ASP A 278 21.39 -14.11 20.75
N ASN A 279 21.48 -15.45 20.87
CA ASN A 279 20.68 -16.29 21.79
C ASN A 279 19.22 -15.84 21.97
N THR A 280 18.51 -15.68 20.86
CA THR A 280 17.17 -15.11 20.88
C THR A 280 16.13 -16.21 21.04
N PRO A 281 15.27 -16.16 22.08
CA PRO A 281 14.20 -17.12 22.20
C PRO A 281 13.25 -16.95 21.02
N VAL A 282 12.92 -18.06 20.36
CA VAL A 282 11.86 -18.10 19.35
C VAL A 282 10.58 -17.59 20.00
N ILE A 283 10.04 -16.51 19.45
CA ILE A 283 8.72 -16.04 19.86
C ILE A 283 7.74 -17.13 19.40
N GLY A 284 6.82 -17.52 20.28
CA GLY A 284 5.66 -18.36 19.95
C GLY A 284 4.81 -17.76 18.81
N PRO A 285 3.55 -18.18 18.61
CA PRO A 285 2.83 -17.97 17.35
C PRO A 285 3.07 -16.58 16.75
N ILE A 286 3.70 -16.55 15.58
CA ILE A 286 4.17 -15.32 14.92
C ILE A 286 2.94 -14.56 14.49
N LEU A 287 2.50 -13.65 15.35
CA LEU A 287 1.56 -12.63 14.96
C LEU A 287 2.39 -11.52 14.31
N PRO A 288 2.19 -11.23 13.02
CA PRO A 288 2.84 -10.07 12.39
C PRO A 288 2.54 -8.85 13.27
N HIS A 289 3.58 -8.12 13.67
CA HIS A 289 3.53 -7.18 14.79
C HIS A 289 2.41 -6.13 14.64
N THR A 290 1.22 -6.44 15.16
CA THR A 290 -0.04 -5.73 14.93
C THR A 290 -0.06 -4.33 15.54
N ALA A 291 0.78 -4.10 16.55
CA ALA A 291 0.85 -2.83 17.27
C ALA A 291 1.30 -1.64 16.39
N ASN A 292 2.03 -1.90 15.31
CA ASN A 292 2.49 -0.89 14.34
C ASN A 292 1.47 -0.63 13.21
N TYR A 293 0.48 -1.50 13.06
CA TYR A 293 -0.49 -1.45 11.98
C TYR A 293 -1.74 -0.71 12.44
N VAL A 294 -1.77 0.60 12.19
CA VAL A 294 -2.86 1.52 12.60
C VAL A 294 -4.25 1.01 12.17
N TRP A 295 -4.34 0.30 11.05
CA TRP A 295 -5.58 -0.25 10.52
C TRP A 295 -6.14 -1.45 11.30
N LEU A 296 -5.29 -2.23 12.00
CA LEU A 296 -5.74 -3.35 12.84
C LEU A 296 -6.41 -2.87 14.13
N LYS A 297 -6.03 -1.68 14.63
CA LYS A 297 -6.62 -1.05 15.82
C LYS A 297 -7.99 -0.43 15.53
N ALA A 298 -8.30 -0.11 14.28
CA ALA A 298 -9.57 0.49 13.87
C ALA A 298 -10.72 -0.54 13.70
N SER A 299 -10.47 -1.81 14.02
CA SER A 299 -11.40 -2.93 13.83
C SER A 299 -11.87 -3.58 15.15
N PHE A 300 -11.54 -2.97 16.29
CA PHE A 300 -12.02 -3.33 17.62
C PHE A 300 -12.78 -2.16 18.24
#